data_AF-A0A7C7AHB6-F1
#
_entry.id   AF-A0A7C7AHB6-F1
#
_cell.length_a   1.000
_cell.length_b   1.000
_cell.length_c   1.000
_cell.angle_alpha   90.00
_cell.angle_beta   90.00
_cell.angle_gamma   90.00
#
_symmetry.space_group_name_H-M   'P 1'
#
loop_
_entity.id
_entity.type
_entity.pdbx_description
1 polymer ?
#
loop_
_entity_poly.entity_id
_entity_poly.type
_entity_poly.pdbx_seq_one_letter_code
_entity_poly.pdbx_strand_id
1 'polypeptide(L)'
;YSYMALVPMIQPFAIKLVTTKNERKIRMKYNPKSVSRMTRLLFPIIVTMIAGLVAPASVSLVGFLMFGNLIRECGVLRSLSETAQNSLANLITLLLGITISASMKADIFVSLDTIKIMILGLLAFIFDTMGGVLFAKLMNIFLKEKINPMVGGAGISAFPMSARVIQKMGLEADSQNHLLMHAVGANVAGQIASVIAGGVIIGLVPTLW
;
A
#
# COMPACT_ATOMS: atom_id res chain seq x y z
N TYR A 1 -8.05 2.47 -10.11
CA TYR A 1 -7.49 1.26 -10.76
C TYR A 1 -6.56 1.56 -11.93
N SER A 2 -6.90 2.46 -12.87
CA SER A 2 -6.03 2.78 -14.01
C SER A 2 -4.61 3.19 -13.61
N TYR A 3 -4.43 4.09 -12.63
CA TYR A 3 -3.10 4.45 -12.11
C TYR A 3 -2.37 3.30 -11.43
N MET A 4 -3.10 2.47 -10.68
CA MET A 4 -2.51 1.30 -10.03
C MET A 4 -1.94 0.34 -11.07
N ALA A 5 -2.60 0.14 -12.20
CA ALA A 5 -2.09 -0.68 -13.30
C ALA A 5 -0.85 -0.07 -13.99
N LEU A 6 -0.70 1.25 -13.94
CA LEU A 6 0.44 1.99 -14.51
C LEU A 6 1.64 2.08 -13.56
N VAL A 7 1.54 1.61 -12.32
CA VAL A 7 2.65 1.58 -11.34
C VAL A 7 3.95 1.01 -11.92
N PRO A 8 3.96 -0.09 -12.72
CA PRO A 8 5.19 -0.61 -13.30
C PRO A 8 5.89 0.34 -14.27
N MET A 9 5.20 1.37 -14.77
CA MET A 9 5.81 2.43 -15.59
C MET A 9 6.12 3.68 -14.77
N ILE A 10 5.18 4.13 -13.94
CA ILE A 10 5.30 5.37 -13.16
C ILE A 10 6.37 5.23 -12.07
N GLN A 11 6.34 4.13 -11.32
CA GLN A 11 7.18 3.96 -10.13
C GLN A 11 8.67 3.87 -10.48
N PRO A 12 9.12 3.11 -11.51
CA PRO A 12 10.52 3.12 -11.90
C PRO A 12 11.01 4.49 -12.39
N PHE A 13 10.15 5.23 -13.10
CA PHE A 13 10.47 6.58 -13.54
C PHE A 13 10.69 7.50 -12.35
N ALA A 14 9.71 7.56 -11.43
CA ALA A 14 9.79 8.37 -10.21
C ALA A 14 11.01 8.03 -9.35
N ILE A 15 11.29 6.75 -9.13
CA ILE A 15 12.46 6.29 -8.36
C ILE A 15 13.77 6.72 -9.03
N LYS A 16 13.88 6.57 -10.35
CA LYS A 16 15.11 6.93 -11.09
C LYS A 16 15.42 8.42 -11.01
N LEU A 17 14.40 9.29 -10.92
CA LEU A 17 14.58 10.74 -10.76
C LEU A 17 15.20 11.13 -9.42
N VAL A 18 14.88 10.40 -8.35
CA VAL A 18 15.33 10.74 -6.98
C VAL A 18 16.38 9.79 -6.41
N THR A 19 16.87 8.80 -7.16
CA THR A 19 17.90 7.84 -6.66
C THR A 19 19.11 7.74 -7.58
N THR A 20 20.28 7.54 -6.98
CA THR A 20 21.53 7.24 -7.66
C THR A 20 21.71 5.74 -7.89
N LYS A 21 22.62 5.34 -8.80
CA LYS A 21 22.95 3.93 -9.03
C LYS A 21 23.50 3.25 -7.76
N ASN A 22 24.26 3.97 -6.94
CA ASN A 22 24.85 3.43 -5.71
C ASN A 22 23.79 3.14 -4.65
N GLU A 23 22.81 4.04 -4.48
CA GLU A 23 21.69 3.83 -3.55
C GLU A 23 20.85 2.61 -3.91
N ARG A 24 20.61 2.39 -5.21
CA ARG A 24 19.83 1.23 -5.69
C ARG A 24 20.53 -0.11 -5.45
N LYS A 25 21.86 -0.11 -5.32
CA LYS A 25 22.69 -1.29 -5.04
C LYS A 25 22.85 -1.60 -3.54
N ILE A 26 22.26 -0.80 -2.65
CA ILE A 26 22.29 -1.08 -1.20
C ILE A 26 21.61 -2.43 -0.96
N ARG A 27 22.37 -3.39 -0.42
CA ARG A 27 21.87 -4.72 -0.05
C ARG A 27 21.30 -4.66 1.36
N MET A 28 20.10 -5.20 1.54
CA MET A 28 19.46 -5.29 2.84
C MET A 28 19.59 -6.71 3.39
N LYS A 29 19.97 -6.83 4.68
CA LYS A 29 20.06 -8.12 5.34
C LYS A 29 18.64 -8.66 5.58
N TYR A 30 18.33 -9.78 4.96
CA TYR A 30 17.10 -10.50 5.25
C TYR A 30 17.30 -11.42 6.47
N ASN A 31 16.66 -11.08 7.58
CA ASN A 31 16.61 -11.96 8.75
C ASN A 31 15.16 -12.39 8.97
N PRO A 32 14.76 -13.60 8.52
CA PRO A 32 13.44 -14.15 8.80
C PRO A 32 13.38 -14.57 10.27
N LYS A 33 13.31 -13.61 11.19
CA LYS A 33 12.96 -13.91 12.57
C LYS A 33 11.59 -14.58 12.56
N SER A 34 11.48 -15.73 13.21
CA SER A 34 10.21 -16.42 13.38
C SER A 34 9.27 -15.51 14.17
N VAL A 35 8.20 -15.05 13.51
CA VAL A 35 7.16 -14.26 14.18
C VAL A 35 6.30 -15.23 14.99
N SER A 36 6.18 -14.97 16.30
CA SER A 36 5.38 -15.83 17.18
C SER A 36 3.91 -15.85 16.74
N ARG A 37 3.22 -16.97 16.98
CA ARG A 37 1.76 -17.06 16.70
C ARG A 37 0.99 -15.98 17.46
N MET A 38 1.38 -15.69 18.70
CA MET A 38 0.75 -14.65 19.52
C MET A 38 0.89 -13.26 18.88
N THR A 39 2.07 -12.92 18.35
CA THR A 39 2.29 -11.64 17.67
C THR A 39 1.40 -11.50 16.45
N ARG A 40 1.22 -12.55 15.64
CA ARG A 40 0.32 -12.53 14.47
C ARG A 40 -1.15 -12.35 14.84
N LEU A 41 -1.59 -12.94 15.96
CA LEU A 41 -2.95 -12.79 16.46
C LEU A 41 -3.22 -11.42 17.07
N LEU A 42 -2.28 -10.88 17.84
CA LEU A 42 -2.44 -9.59 18.51
C LEU A 42 -2.27 -8.40 17.55
N PHE A 43 -1.48 -8.55 16.48
CA PHE A 43 -1.26 -7.50 15.50
C PHE A 43 -2.56 -6.84 14.99
N PRO A 44 -3.55 -7.57 14.43
CA PRO A 44 -4.77 -6.95 13.95
C PRO A 44 -5.58 -6.26 15.04
N ILE A 45 -5.59 -6.80 16.26
CA ILE A 45 -6.32 -6.23 17.41
C ILE A 45 -5.67 -4.91 17.83
N ILE A 46 -4.35 -4.91 18.03
CA ILE A 46 -3.59 -3.73 18.44
C ILE A 46 -3.66 -2.63 17.39
N VAL A 47 -3.49 -2.96 16.11
CA VAL A 47 -3.59 -1.98 15.02
C VAL A 47 -4.99 -1.36 14.96
N THR A 48 -6.04 -2.15 15.14
CA THR A 48 -7.42 -1.63 15.17
C THR A 48 -7.65 -0.69 16.35
N MET A 49 -7.16 -1.03 17.55
CA MET A 49 -7.26 -0.15 18.72
C MET A 49 -6.51 1.17 18.51
N ILE A 50 -5.26 1.11 18.02
CA ILE A 50 -4.46 2.31 17.76
C ILE A 50 -5.12 3.18 16.68
N ALA A 51 -5.56 2.58 15.58
CA ALA A 51 -6.26 3.30 14.51
C ALA A 51 -7.54 3.97 15.02
N GLY A 52 -8.30 3.31 15.90
CA GLY A 52 -9.51 3.88 16.49
C GLY A 52 -9.26 5.03 17.45
N LEU A 53 -8.15 5.01 18.19
CA LEU A 53 -7.76 6.14 19.05
C LEU A 53 -7.29 7.35 18.23
N VAL A 54 -6.57 7.11 17.13
CA VAL A 54 -6.05 8.18 16.26
C VAL A 54 -7.14 8.77 15.36
N ALA A 55 -7.98 7.90 14.80
CA ALA A 55 -8.98 8.27 13.81
C ALA A 55 -10.22 7.37 13.96
N PRO A 56 -11.19 7.74 14.81
CA PRO A 56 -12.38 6.93 15.07
C PRO A 56 -13.17 6.58 13.79
N ALA A 57 -13.24 7.52 12.83
CA ALA A 57 -13.89 7.28 11.53
C ALA A 57 -13.17 6.23 10.66
N SER A 58 -11.88 5.96 10.91
CA SER A 58 -11.11 4.91 10.23
C SER A 58 -11.41 3.50 10.74
N VAL A 59 -12.06 3.36 11.91
CA VAL A 59 -12.31 2.06 12.55
C VAL A 59 -13.13 1.14 11.66
N SER A 60 -14.12 1.68 10.95
CA SER A 60 -14.92 0.87 10.02
C SER A 60 -14.04 0.26 8.93
N LEU A 61 -13.12 1.02 8.35
CA LEU A 61 -12.26 0.55 7.26
C LEU A 61 -11.10 -0.32 7.76
N VAL A 62 -10.31 0.16 8.74
CA VAL A 62 -9.18 -0.58 9.31
C VAL A 62 -9.67 -1.83 10.04
N GLY A 63 -10.80 -1.74 10.73
CA GLY A 63 -11.40 -2.84 11.47
C GLY A 63 -11.76 -4.01 10.56
N PHE A 64 -12.42 -3.78 9.42
CA PHE A 64 -12.73 -4.86 8.47
C PHE A 64 -11.46 -5.46 7.83
N LEU A 65 -10.45 -4.63 7.52
CA LEU A 65 -9.17 -5.10 7.01
C LEU A 65 -8.45 -6.01 8.04
N MET A 66 -8.38 -5.57 9.30
CA MET A 66 -7.76 -6.32 10.39
C MET A 66 -8.59 -7.53 10.82
N PHE A 67 -9.91 -7.48 10.69
CA PHE A 67 -10.79 -8.63 10.92
C PHE A 67 -10.53 -9.75 9.91
N GLY A 68 -10.38 -9.41 8.62
CA GLY A 68 -9.95 -10.38 7.60
C GLY A 68 -8.59 -11.01 7.92
N ASN A 69 -7.65 -10.20 8.44
CA ASN A 69 -6.36 -10.70 8.92
C ASN A 69 -6.53 -11.64 10.13
N LEU A 70 -7.36 -11.29 11.11
CA LEU A 70 -7.62 -12.11 12.29
C LEU A 70 -8.26 -13.47 11.96
N ILE A 71 -9.26 -13.48 11.07
CA ILE A 71 -9.88 -14.74 10.58
C ILE A 71 -8.83 -15.63 9.91
N ARG A 72 -7.90 -15.05 9.17
CA ARG A 72 -6.80 -15.79 8.52
C ARG A 72 -5.80 -16.35 9.53
N GLU A 73 -5.40 -15.56 10.52
CA GLU A 73 -4.36 -15.94 11.48
C GLU A 73 -4.87 -16.80 12.64
N CYS A 74 -6.18 -16.80 12.96
CA CYS A 74 -6.74 -17.62 14.05
C CYS A 74 -6.64 -19.13 13.78
N GLY A 75 -6.70 -19.54 12.51
CA GLY A 75 -6.57 -20.93 12.07
C GLY A 75 -7.76 -21.84 12.38
N VAL A 76 -8.76 -21.38 13.13
CA VAL A 76 -9.98 -22.15 13.47
C VAL A 76 -11.16 -21.85 12.54
N LEU A 77 -11.08 -20.77 11.74
CA LEU A 77 -12.14 -20.32 10.83
C LEU A 77 -11.76 -20.54 9.35
N ARG A 78 -11.21 -21.70 9.01
CA ARG A 78 -10.67 -21.97 7.67
C ARG A 78 -11.70 -21.76 6.54
N SER A 79 -12.91 -22.29 6.69
CA SER A 79 -13.98 -22.14 5.69
C SER A 79 -14.41 -20.68 5.50
N LEU A 80 -14.51 -19.91 6.59
CA LEU A 80 -14.81 -18.48 6.52
C LEU A 80 -13.67 -17.71 5.85
N SER A 81 -12.42 -18.01 6.21
CA SER A 81 -11.21 -17.39 5.63
C SER A 81 -11.11 -17.63 4.12
N GLU A 82 -11.33 -18.87 3.68
CA GLU A 82 -11.32 -19.26 2.26
C GLU A 82 -12.47 -18.62 1.49
N THR A 83 -13.67 -18.59 2.08
CA THR A 83 -14.85 -17.95 1.46
C THR A 83 -14.64 -16.44 1.32
N ALA A 84 -14.11 -15.78 2.35
CA ALA A 84 -13.85 -14.35 2.35
C ALA A 84 -12.78 -13.94 1.32
N GLN A 85 -11.71 -14.71 1.18
CA GLN A 85 -10.62 -14.42 0.23
C GLN A 85 -10.97 -14.70 -1.23
N ASN A 86 -11.89 -15.64 -1.48
CA ASN A 86 -12.22 -16.10 -2.83
C ASN A 86 -13.66 -15.72 -3.20
N SER A 87 -14.62 -16.60 -2.93
CA SER A 87 -15.99 -16.50 -3.45
C SER A 87 -16.67 -15.19 -3.10
N LEU A 88 -16.59 -14.76 -1.83
CA LEU A 88 -17.21 -13.51 -1.39
C LEU A 88 -16.52 -12.29 -2.01
N ALA A 89 -15.18 -12.24 -1.99
CA ALA A 89 -14.42 -11.16 -2.62
C ALA A 89 -14.72 -11.04 -4.11
N ASN A 90 -14.81 -12.15 -4.84
CA ASN A 90 -15.13 -12.17 -6.26
C ASN A 90 -16.55 -11.67 -6.54
N LEU A 91 -17.54 -12.12 -5.75
CA LEU A 91 -18.93 -11.67 -5.89
C LEU A 91 -19.06 -10.17 -5.60
N ILE A 92 -18.49 -9.69 -4.49
CA ILE A 92 -18.52 -8.27 -4.13
C ILE A 92 -17.78 -7.43 -5.18
N THR A 93 -16.64 -7.90 -5.70
CA THR A 93 -15.90 -7.21 -6.77
C THR A 93 -16.73 -7.09 -8.04
N LEU A 94 -17.44 -8.15 -8.43
CA LEU A 94 -18.32 -8.15 -9.59
C LEU A 94 -19.47 -7.15 -9.41
N LEU A 95 -20.17 -7.19 -8.26
CA LEU A 95 -21.26 -6.27 -7.96
C LEU A 95 -20.79 -4.82 -7.90
N LEU A 96 -19.62 -4.57 -7.30
CA LEU A 96 -19.01 -3.25 -7.25
C LEU A 96 -18.66 -2.75 -8.67
N GLY A 97 -18.10 -3.62 -9.51
CA GLY A 97 -17.79 -3.31 -10.91
C GLY A 97 -19.02 -2.89 -11.70
N ILE A 98 -20.11 -3.65 -11.58
CA ILE A 98 -21.41 -3.33 -12.22
C ILE A 98 -21.98 -2.00 -11.68
N THR A 99 -21.90 -1.78 -10.36
CA THR A 99 -22.43 -0.56 -9.74
C THR A 99 -21.66 0.68 -10.20
N ILE A 100 -20.33 0.61 -10.22
CA ILE A 100 -19.47 1.68 -10.71
C ILE A 100 -19.76 1.94 -12.20
N SER A 101 -19.82 0.91 -13.05
CA SER A 101 -20.09 1.11 -14.47
C SER A 101 -21.48 1.70 -14.73
N ALA A 102 -22.50 1.28 -13.99
CA ALA A 102 -23.85 1.85 -14.07
C ALA A 102 -23.90 3.33 -13.63
N SER A 103 -22.99 3.75 -12.74
CA SER A 103 -22.87 5.14 -12.29
C SER A 103 -22.13 6.07 -13.26
N MET A 104 -21.45 5.52 -14.28
CA MET A 104 -20.66 6.30 -15.26
C MET A 104 -21.58 6.94 -16.31
N LYS A 105 -22.19 8.07 -15.95
CA LYS A 105 -22.95 8.90 -16.91
C LYS A 105 -22.02 9.79 -17.73
N ALA A 106 -22.31 9.95 -19.01
CA ALA A 106 -21.44 10.64 -19.97
C ALA A 106 -21.23 12.13 -19.64
N ASP A 107 -22.26 12.80 -19.14
CA ASP A 107 -22.26 14.19 -18.70
C ASP A 107 -21.34 14.44 -17.49
N ILE A 108 -21.21 13.46 -16.60
CA ILE A 108 -20.31 13.54 -15.43
C ILE A 108 -18.87 13.14 -15.82
N PHE A 109 -18.73 12.12 -16.66
CA PHE A 109 -17.43 11.54 -17.01
C PHE A 109 -16.67 12.31 -18.09
N VAL A 110 -17.35 12.84 -19.10
CA VAL A 110 -16.72 13.63 -20.17
C VAL A 110 -16.71 15.10 -19.75
N SER A 111 -16.04 15.39 -18.65
CA SER A 111 -15.92 16.72 -18.07
C SER A 111 -14.46 17.13 -17.91
N LEU A 112 -14.19 18.43 -17.93
CA LEU A 112 -12.86 18.96 -17.61
C LEU A 112 -12.42 18.58 -16.19
N ASP A 113 -13.35 18.40 -15.26
CA ASP A 113 -13.04 18.01 -13.90
C ASP A 113 -12.57 16.56 -13.82
N THR A 114 -13.13 15.66 -14.63
CA THR A 114 -12.60 14.29 -14.76
C THR A 114 -11.16 14.30 -15.25
N ILE A 115 -10.81 15.12 -16.25
CA ILE A 115 -9.43 15.25 -16.74
C ILE A 115 -8.51 15.79 -15.63
N LYS A 116 -8.95 16.80 -14.87
CA LYS A 116 -8.17 17.33 -13.73
C LYS A 116 -7.91 16.25 -12.68
N ILE A 117 -8.94 15.50 -12.29
CA ILE A 117 -8.82 14.38 -11.34
C ILE A 117 -7.83 13.34 -11.88
N MET A 118 -7.87 13.08 -13.18
CA MET A 118 -6.96 12.12 -13.80
C MET A 118 -5.49 12.57 -13.71
N ILE A 119 -5.21 13.83 -14.06
CA ILE A 119 -3.86 14.40 -13.99
C ILE A 119 -3.38 14.45 -12.52
N LEU A 120 -4.23 14.90 -11.60
CA LEU A 120 -3.91 14.95 -10.17
C LEU A 120 -3.61 13.54 -9.62
N GLY A 121 -4.37 12.53 -10.02
CA GLY A 121 -4.12 11.14 -9.63
C GLY A 121 -2.76 10.62 -10.11
N LEU A 122 -2.39 10.92 -11.37
CA LEU A 122 -1.09 10.56 -11.91
C LEU A 122 0.05 11.23 -11.13
N LEU A 123 -0.05 12.54 -10.90
CA LEU A 123 0.94 13.30 -10.14
C LEU A 123 1.04 12.82 -8.69
N ALA A 124 -0.09 12.50 -8.05
CA ALA A 124 -0.12 11.95 -6.70
C ALA A 124 0.69 10.66 -6.59
N PHE A 125 0.57 9.73 -7.56
CA PHE A 125 1.36 8.49 -7.59
C PHE A 125 2.88 8.74 -7.74
N ILE A 126 3.26 9.74 -8.54
CA ILE A 126 4.66 10.13 -8.73
C ILE A 126 5.21 10.69 -7.41
N PHE A 127 4.51 11.64 -6.81
CA PHE A 127 4.93 12.27 -5.55
C PHE A 127 4.91 11.32 -4.37
N ASP A 128 3.95 10.41 -4.29
CA ASP A 128 3.88 9.37 -3.26
C ASP A 128 5.12 8.45 -3.33
N THR A 129 5.46 7.98 -4.53
CA THR A 129 6.66 7.17 -4.76
C THR A 129 7.93 7.94 -4.39
N MET A 130 8.07 9.18 -4.87
CA MET A 130 9.23 10.02 -4.58
C MET A 130 9.33 10.31 -3.08
N GLY A 131 8.22 10.65 -2.44
CA GLY A 131 8.13 10.93 -1.00
C GLY A 131 8.59 9.74 -0.17
N GLY A 132 8.11 8.53 -0.47
CA GLY A 132 8.56 7.31 0.20
C GLY A 132 10.06 7.06 0.04
N VAL A 133 10.61 7.27 -1.15
CA VAL A 133 12.05 7.13 -1.40
C VAL A 133 12.87 8.17 -0.65
N LEU A 134 12.46 9.44 -0.72
CA LEU A 134 13.13 10.54 -0.02
C LEU A 134 13.07 10.36 1.49
N PHE A 135 11.97 9.85 2.02
CA PHE A 135 11.86 9.50 3.44
C PHE A 135 12.83 8.37 3.82
N ALA A 136 12.96 7.32 2.99
CA ALA A 136 13.97 6.28 3.23
C ALA A 136 15.40 6.83 3.19
N LYS A 137 15.69 7.80 2.32
CA LYS A 137 16.98 8.53 2.32
C LYS A 137 17.19 9.34 3.59
N LEU A 138 16.16 10.03 4.08
CA LEU A 138 16.21 10.77 5.33
C LEU A 138 16.51 9.83 6.50
N MET A 139 15.83 8.68 6.57
CA MET A 139 16.10 7.65 7.58
C MET A 139 17.55 7.15 7.50
N ASN A 140 18.09 7.00 6.29
CA ASN A 140 19.48 6.61 6.08
C ASN A 140 20.50 7.62 6.60
N ILE A 141 20.15 8.86 6.93
CA ILE A 141 21.09 9.78 7.58
C ILE A 141 21.39 9.30 9.01
N PHE A 142 20.40 8.74 9.71
CA PHE A 142 20.50 8.38 11.12
C PHE A 142 20.73 6.88 11.37
N LEU A 143 20.36 6.02 10.43
CA LEU A 143 20.49 4.56 10.59
C LEU A 143 21.93 4.08 10.41
N LYS A 144 22.37 3.15 11.28
CA LYS A 144 23.63 2.42 11.12
C LYS A 144 23.56 1.43 9.96
N GLU A 145 22.51 0.61 9.92
CA GLU A 145 22.21 -0.28 8.80
C GLU A 145 21.31 0.45 7.80
N LYS A 146 21.85 0.76 6.61
CA LYS A 146 21.12 1.53 5.60
C LYS A 146 20.02 0.69 4.95
N ILE A 147 18.88 1.31 4.72
CA ILE A 147 17.75 0.78 3.95
C ILE A 147 17.97 1.13 2.48
N ASN A 148 17.66 0.22 1.56
CA ASN A 148 17.64 0.57 0.15
C ASN A 148 16.51 1.57 -0.12
N PRO A 149 16.77 2.80 -0.59
CA PRO A 149 15.74 3.83 -0.74
C PRO A 149 14.57 3.42 -1.64
N MET A 150 14.77 2.47 -2.58
CA MET A 150 13.70 1.94 -3.41
C MET A 150 12.60 1.24 -2.60
N VAL A 151 12.94 0.65 -1.44
CA VAL A 151 11.97 0.04 -0.52
C VAL A 151 11.01 1.08 0.05
N GLY A 152 11.47 2.33 0.25
CA GLY A 152 10.59 3.44 0.65
C GLY A 152 9.53 3.73 -0.41
N GLY A 153 9.90 3.67 -1.70
CA GLY A 153 8.96 3.79 -2.81
C GLY A 153 7.94 2.64 -2.89
N ALA A 154 8.17 1.51 -2.22
CA ALA A 154 7.22 0.41 -2.16
C ALA A 154 5.98 0.73 -1.30
N GLY A 155 6.04 1.78 -0.48
CA GLY A 155 4.98 2.20 0.45
C GLY A 155 3.67 2.62 -0.22
N ILE A 156 3.64 2.77 -1.54
CA ILE A 156 2.39 3.01 -2.27
C ILE A 156 1.43 1.82 -2.16
N SER A 157 0.14 2.08 -2.01
CA SER A 157 -0.93 1.10 -1.75
C SER A 157 -1.31 0.24 -2.97
N ALA A 158 -0.33 -0.16 -3.80
CA ALA A 158 -0.50 -1.01 -4.98
C ALA A 158 0.06 -2.42 -4.74
N PHE A 159 -0.60 -3.19 -3.88
CA PHE A 159 -0.15 -4.53 -3.49
C PHE A 159 -0.59 -5.62 -4.49
N PRO A 160 0.24 -6.65 -4.74
CA PRO A 160 1.67 -6.79 -4.38
C PRO A 160 2.60 -6.18 -5.44
N MET A 161 2.05 -5.45 -6.42
CA MET A 161 2.76 -5.07 -7.63
C MET A 161 3.89 -4.07 -7.37
N SER A 162 3.69 -3.10 -6.50
CA SER A 162 4.71 -2.14 -6.06
C SER A 162 5.96 -2.86 -5.54
N ALA A 163 5.80 -3.82 -4.62
CA ALA A 163 6.92 -4.62 -4.13
C ALA A 163 7.62 -5.44 -5.22
N ARG A 164 6.86 -5.96 -6.21
CA ARG A 164 7.43 -6.69 -7.36
C ARG A 164 8.22 -5.77 -8.29
N VAL A 165 7.78 -4.53 -8.48
CA VAL A 165 8.51 -3.51 -9.25
C VAL A 165 9.83 -3.19 -8.57
N ILE A 166 9.83 -2.99 -7.25
CA ILE A 166 11.08 -2.78 -6.48
C ILE A 166 12.01 -3.99 -6.60
N GLN A 167 11.47 -5.21 -6.51
CA GLN A 167 12.26 -6.43 -6.72
C GLN A 167 12.92 -6.46 -8.11
N LYS A 168 12.15 -6.14 -9.16
CA LYS A 168 12.66 -6.09 -10.53
C LYS A 168 13.77 -5.04 -10.66
N MET A 169 13.56 -3.83 -10.15
CA MET A 169 14.57 -2.77 -10.16
C MET A 169 15.82 -3.10 -9.33
N GLY A 170 15.65 -3.83 -8.22
CA GLY A 170 16.74 -4.35 -7.40
C GLY A 170 17.64 -5.30 -8.20
N LEU A 171 17.03 -6.28 -8.87
CA LEU A 171 17.74 -7.24 -9.73
C LEU A 171 18.38 -6.59 -10.96
N GLU A 172 17.75 -5.56 -11.53
CA GLU A 172 18.35 -4.75 -12.61
C GLU A 172 19.59 -3.97 -12.14
N ALA A 173 19.62 -3.54 -10.88
CA ALA A 173 20.76 -2.82 -10.31
C ALA A 173 21.90 -3.75 -9.88
N ASP A 174 21.56 -4.92 -9.33
CA ASP A 174 22.47 -5.99 -8.90
C ASP A 174 21.70 -7.32 -8.86
N SER A 175 22.14 -8.32 -9.62
CA SER A 175 21.44 -9.61 -9.79
C SER A 175 21.27 -10.42 -8.50
N GLN A 176 22.01 -10.09 -7.44
CA GLN A 176 21.88 -10.72 -6.11
C GLN A 176 21.10 -9.86 -5.11
N ASN A 177 20.64 -8.67 -5.49
CA ASN A 177 19.96 -7.75 -4.59
C ASN A 177 18.44 -8.03 -4.53
N HIS A 178 18.06 -9.01 -3.72
CA HIS A 178 16.67 -9.37 -3.49
C HIS A 178 16.03 -8.48 -2.42
N LEU A 179 15.03 -7.70 -2.81
CA LEU A 179 14.34 -6.72 -1.97
C LEU A 179 12.87 -7.07 -1.72
N LEU A 180 12.31 -8.10 -2.37
CA LEU A 180 10.88 -8.41 -2.36
C LEU A 180 10.31 -8.48 -0.94
N MET A 181 10.95 -9.21 -0.03
CA MET A 181 10.42 -9.40 1.33
C MET A 181 10.43 -8.10 2.14
N HIS A 182 11.43 -7.24 1.96
CA HIS A 182 11.47 -5.92 2.59
C HIS A 182 10.44 -4.97 1.97
N ALA A 183 10.32 -4.99 0.65
CA ALA A 183 9.37 -4.16 -0.09
C ALA A 183 7.91 -4.54 0.21
N VAL A 184 7.62 -5.84 0.40
CA VAL A 184 6.29 -6.31 0.83
C VAL A 184 5.91 -5.72 2.19
N GLY A 185 6.84 -5.68 3.15
CA GLY A 185 6.60 -5.07 4.46
C GLY A 185 6.22 -3.59 4.35
N ALA A 186 6.98 -2.81 3.58
CA ALA A 186 6.66 -1.41 3.31
C ALA A 186 5.31 -1.24 2.57
N ASN A 187 5.02 -2.11 1.60
CA ASN A 187 3.79 -2.06 0.82
C ASN A 187 2.54 -2.40 1.67
N VAL A 188 2.64 -3.32 2.62
CA VAL A 188 1.57 -3.62 3.58
C VAL A 188 1.36 -2.44 4.54
N ALA A 189 2.45 -1.84 5.05
CA ALA A 189 2.35 -0.66 5.91
C ALA A 189 1.65 0.51 5.19
N GLY A 190 1.97 0.72 3.91
CA GLY A 190 1.33 1.69 3.04
C GLY A 190 -0.19 1.56 2.95
N GLN A 191 -0.68 0.34 2.73
CA GLN A 191 -2.12 0.06 2.67
C GLN A 191 -2.82 0.41 3.98
N ILE A 192 -2.24 0.02 5.13
CA ILE A 192 -2.80 0.34 6.44
C ILE A 192 -2.82 1.87 6.64
N ALA A 193 -1.72 2.55 6.32
CA ALA A 193 -1.61 4.00 6.45
C ALA A 193 -2.61 4.77 5.57
N SER A 194 -2.84 4.32 4.33
CA SER A 194 -3.83 4.92 3.43
C SER A 194 -5.25 4.83 3.99
N VAL A 195 -5.60 3.70 4.61
CA VAL A 195 -6.93 3.53 5.22
C VAL A 195 -7.10 4.46 6.41
N ILE A 196 -6.08 4.60 7.25
CA ILE A 196 -6.09 5.54 8.38
C ILE A 196 -6.19 6.99 7.89
N ALA A 197 -5.37 7.38 6.92
CA ALA A 197 -5.40 8.73 6.34
C ALA A 197 -6.76 9.06 5.71
N GLY A 198 -7.35 8.10 4.97
CA GLY A 198 -8.70 8.23 4.44
C GLY A 198 -9.74 8.42 5.53
N GLY A 199 -9.65 7.65 6.62
CA GLY A 199 -10.54 7.81 7.77
C GLY A 199 -10.39 9.16 8.49
N VAL A 200 -9.17 9.68 8.61
CA VAL A 200 -8.93 11.04 9.14
C VAL A 200 -9.62 12.07 8.26
N ILE A 201 -9.45 12.00 6.93
CA ILE A 201 -10.09 12.93 5.99
C ILE A 201 -11.61 12.84 6.09
N ILE A 202 -12.19 11.65 6.17
CA ILE A 202 -13.65 11.45 6.35
C ILE A 202 -14.14 12.08 7.66
N GLY A 203 -13.35 12.04 8.73
CA GLY A 203 -13.71 12.69 9.99
C GLY A 203 -13.58 14.22 9.96
N LEU A 204 -12.59 14.74 9.24
CA LEU A 204 -12.24 16.17 9.23
C LEU A 204 -13.08 16.97 8.23
N VAL A 205 -13.34 16.43 7.04
CA VAL A 205 -14.07 17.15 5.97
C VAL A 205 -15.45 17.63 6.42
N PRO A 206 -16.31 16.82 7.07
CA PRO A 206 -17.60 17.29 7.55
C PRO A 206 -17.55 18.39 8.61
N THR A 207 -16.40 18.58 9.27
CA THR A 207 -16.20 19.65 10.27
C THR A 207 -15.61 20.94 9.69
N LEU A 208 -15.17 20.90 8.42
CA LEU A 208 -14.60 22.04 7.71
C LEU A 208 -15.64 22.82 6.88
N TRP A 209 -16.90 22.37 6.90
CA TRP A 209 -18.07 23.00 6.30
C TRP A 209 -19.15 23.18 7.36
#